data_AF-A0A0H5DRB0-F1
#
_entry.id   AF-A0A0H5DRB0-F1
#
_cell.length_a   1.000
_cell.length_b   1.000
_cell.length_c   1.000
_cell.angle_alpha   90.00
_cell.angle_beta   90.00
_cell.angle_gamma   90.00
#
_symmetry.space_group_name_H-M   'P 1'
#
loop_
_entity.id
_entity.type
_entity.pdbx_description
1 polymer ?
#
loop_
_entity_poly.entity_id
_entity_poly.type
_entity_poly.pdbx_seq_one_letter_code
_entity_poly.pdbx_strand_id
1 'polypeptide(L)'
;MKKYLLSFVICLLAINFALHATHLDYEDIKKIENCISNDKSWHPLNYAIEINDYETGLIICKHSDNVNVVDDGFNPINRILHKASKTVSLNKPAETRPKLGEEKLKLIWAILKKGINVNYTPSNYGIPPHSATSSSSFTYICFLGLEDLFHEFVKRGVNLNQCKGAPLVAAIKAGQMKIIQNLLEEGANANFIALRQAVISENFEAVNILVQFGANINEGNLLMTAICQNKKLGNYLKGIQMLKFLLELGANPNAIAPGTNDPVIKVVLKMPSDTIEQRAYKVDVINILIEHGASIH
;
A
#
# COMPACT_ATOMS: atom_id res chain seq x y z
N MET A 1 -48.97 -14.55 12.24
CA MET A 1 -48.17 -13.46 12.82
C MET A 1 -46.74 -13.41 12.29
N LYS A 2 -45.91 -14.46 12.42
CA LYS A 2 -44.50 -14.45 11.93
C LYS A 2 -44.33 -13.99 10.47
N LYS A 3 -45.20 -14.43 9.55
CA LYS A 3 -45.15 -14.06 8.11
C LYS A 3 -45.44 -12.57 7.84
N TYR A 4 -46.34 -11.97 8.64
CA TYR A 4 -46.69 -10.54 8.53
C TYR A 4 -45.66 -9.64 9.18
N LEU A 5 -45.05 -10.09 10.30
CA LEU A 5 -43.91 -9.41 10.91
C LEU A 5 -42.69 -9.43 9.98
N LEU A 6 -42.42 -10.58 9.35
CA LEU A 6 -41.36 -10.74 8.34
C LEU A 6 -41.58 -9.75 7.18
N SER A 7 -42.80 -9.67 6.64
CA SER A 7 -43.16 -8.76 5.55
C SER A 7 -43.02 -7.28 5.92
N PHE A 8 -43.34 -6.90 7.17
CA PHE A 8 -43.24 -5.52 7.64
C PHE A 8 -41.78 -5.09 7.88
N VAL A 9 -40.99 -5.97 8.51
CA VAL A 9 -39.54 -5.82 8.68
C VAL A 9 -38.85 -5.75 7.33
N ILE A 10 -39.18 -6.64 6.40
CA ILE A 10 -38.70 -6.63 5.02
C ILE A 10 -38.99 -5.31 4.31
N CYS A 11 -40.21 -4.77 4.45
CA CYS A 11 -40.55 -3.46 3.88
C CYS A 11 -39.70 -2.32 4.47
N LEU A 12 -39.49 -2.30 5.79
CA LEU A 12 -38.65 -1.28 6.45
C LEU A 12 -37.16 -1.41 6.06
N LEU A 13 -36.66 -2.64 5.95
CA LEU A 13 -35.30 -2.96 5.50
C LEU A 13 -35.07 -2.57 4.03
N ALA A 14 -36.06 -2.82 3.17
CA ALA A 14 -36.03 -2.46 1.76
C ALA A 14 -36.05 -0.94 1.54
N ILE A 15 -36.81 -0.20 2.35
CA ILE A 15 -36.96 1.26 2.24
C ILE A 15 -35.70 2.01 2.68
N ASN A 16 -35.00 1.57 3.74
CA ASN A 16 -33.86 2.33 4.27
C ASN A 16 -32.50 2.02 3.58
N PHE A 17 -32.33 0.83 2.99
CA PHE A 17 -31.00 0.39 2.50
C PHE A 17 -31.01 -0.27 1.11
N ALA A 18 -32.12 -0.19 0.36
CA ALA A 18 -32.29 -0.78 -0.97
C ALA A 18 -32.02 -2.32 -0.99
N LEU A 19 -32.44 -3.02 0.07
CA LEU A 19 -32.31 -4.48 0.18
C LEU A 19 -33.47 -5.21 -0.52
N HIS A 20 -33.18 -6.07 -1.51
CA HIS A 20 -34.17 -6.92 -2.17
C HIS A 20 -34.46 -8.17 -1.33
N ALA A 21 -35.58 -8.21 -0.62
CA ALA A 21 -35.86 -9.23 0.40
C ALA A 21 -36.35 -10.62 -0.11
N THR A 22 -36.20 -10.91 -1.39
CA THR A 22 -36.57 -12.24 -1.92
C THR A 22 -35.56 -13.28 -1.46
N HIS A 23 -36.00 -14.33 -0.75
CA HIS A 23 -35.22 -15.50 -0.28
C HIS A 23 -34.40 -15.38 1.02
N LEU A 24 -34.68 -14.41 1.90
CA LEU A 24 -34.08 -14.36 3.25
C LEU A 24 -34.86 -15.23 4.25
N ASP A 25 -34.14 -16.00 5.07
CA ASP A 25 -34.74 -16.68 6.22
C ASP A 25 -34.77 -15.78 7.46
N TYR A 26 -35.39 -16.27 8.55
CA TYR A 26 -35.57 -15.50 9.78
C TYR A 26 -34.23 -15.20 10.48
N GLU A 27 -33.26 -16.13 10.43
CA GLU A 27 -31.96 -15.94 11.09
C GLU A 27 -31.12 -14.92 10.32
N ASP A 28 -31.15 -14.96 8.99
CA ASP A 28 -30.50 -13.97 8.13
C ASP A 28 -31.05 -12.56 8.39
N ILE A 29 -32.36 -12.41 8.52
CA ILE A 29 -33.00 -11.11 8.83
C ILE A 29 -32.51 -10.58 10.18
N LYS A 30 -32.45 -11.42 11.20
CA LYS A 30 -31.98 -11.02 12.53
C LYS A 30 -30.51 -10.59 12.53
N LYS A 31 -29.66 -11.30 11.79
CA LYS A 31 -28.25 -10.91 11.58
C LYS A 31 -28.14 -9.53 10.93
N ILE A 32 -28.95 -9.28 9.89
CA ILE A 32 -28.99 -7.98 9.20
C ILE A 32 -29.50 -6.86 10.12
N GLU A 33 -30.59 -7.10 10.87
CA GLU A 33 -31.16 -6.12 11.80
C GLU A 33 -30.14 -5.63 12.83
N ASN A 34 -29.36 -6.55 13.41
CA ASN A 34 -28.28 -6.20 14.34
C ASN A 34 -27.22 -5.28 13.71
N CYS A 35 -26.90 -5.49 12.43
CA CYS A 35 -25.95 -4.63 11.71
C CYS A 35 -26.57 -3.27 11.35
N ILE A 36 -27.90 -3.16 11.24
CA ILE A 36 -28.60 -1.91 10.96
C ILE A 36 -28.73 -1.04 12.19
N SER A 37 -29.06 -1.63 13.33
CA SER A 37 -29.16 -0.92 14.61
C SER A 37 -27.79 -0.66 15.24
N ASN A 38 -26.72 -0.53 14.44
CA ASN A 38 -25.38 -0.37 14.94
C ASN A 38 -25.18 1.01 15.60
N ASP A 39 -24.32 1.03 16.62
CA ASP A 39 -23.99 2.19 17.44
C ASP A 39 -23.24 3.28 16.66
N LYS A 40 -22.62 2.92 15.54
CA LYS A 40 -21.81 3.84 14.71
C LYS A 40 -22.62 4.58 13.64
N SER A 41 -23.90 4.23 13.47
CA SER A 41 -24.73 4.70 12.35
C SER A 41 -24.11 4.43 10.96
N TRP A 42 -23.28 3.39 10.87
CA TRP A 42 -22.60 3.00 9.63
C TRP A 42 -23.50 2.19 8.73
N HIS A 43 -23.14 2.11 7.45
CA HIS A 43 -23.82 1.16 6.57
C HIS A 43 -23.63 -0.28 7.08
N PRO A 44 -24.68 -1.13 7.09
CA PRO A 44 -24.62 -2.48 7.66
C PRO A 44 -23.50 -3.35 7.08
N LEU A 45 -23.21 -3.18 5.78
CA LEU A 45 -22.12 -3.92 5.11
C LEU A 45 -20.74 -3.58 5.72
N ASN A 46 -20.46 -2.29 5.90
CA ASN A 46 -19.19 -1.85 6.49
C ASN A 46 -19.09 -2.22 7.96
N TYR A 47 -20.21 -2.17 8.69
CA TYR A 47 -20.28 -2.58 10.08
C TYR A 47 -20.03 -4.09 10.27
N ALA A 48 -20.65 -4.94 9.45
CA ALA A 48 -20.42 -6.39 9.48
C ALA A 48 -18.93 -6.73 9.29
N ILE A 49 -18.27 -6.07 8.34
CA ILE A 49 -16.83 -6.19 8.10
C ILE A 49 -16.01 -5.72 9.31
N GLU A 50 -16.43 -4.62 9.94
CA GLU A 50 -15.78 -4.06 11.12
C GLU A 50 -15.75 -5.04 12.29
N ILE A 51 -16.82 -5.80 12.50
CA ILE A 51 -16.92 -6.73 13.64
C ILE A 51 -16.35 -8.12 13.38
N ASN A 52 -16.00 -8.50 12.15
CA ASN A 52 -15.57 -9.89 11.89
C ASN A 52 -16.56 -10.73 11.09
N ASP A 53 -17.78 -10.21 10.86
CA ASP A 53 -18.90 -11.00 10.39
C ASP A 53 -19.02 -10.96 8.86
N TYR A 54 -18.09 -11.65 8.20
CA TYR A 54 -18.06 -11.75 6.74
C TYR A 54 -19.22 -12.56 6.17
N GLU A 55 -19.84 -13.44 6.97
CA GLU A 55 -21.03 -14.20 6.58
C GLU A 55 -22.23 -13.26 6.44
N THR A 56 -22.52 -12.47 7.48
CA THR A 56 -23.57 -11.45 7.42
C THR A 56 -23.26 -10.39 6.37
N GLY A 57 -21.99 -9.98 6.23
CA GLY A 57 -21.56 -9.10 5.14
C GLY A 57 -21.89 -9.65 3.75
N LEU A 58 -21.73 -10.95 3.53
CA LEU A 58 -22.07 -11.61 2.27
C LEU A 58 -23.58 -11.67 2.04
N ILE A 59 -24.37 -11.92 3.08
CA ILE A 59 -25.83 -11.86 3.02
C ILE A 59 -26.26 -10.43 2.64
N ILE A 60 -25.77 -9.41 3.35
CA ILE A 60 -26.07 -8.00 3.05
C ILE A 60 -25.68 -7.65 1.62
N CYS A 61 -24.49 -8.05 1.15
CA CYS A 61 -24.02 -7.76 -0.20
C CYS A 61 -24.86 -8.44 -1.29
N LYS A 62 -25.41 -9.63 -1.05
CA LYS A 62 -26.30 -10.30 -2.01
C LYS A 62 -27.58 -9.49 -2.24
N HIS A 63 -28.13 -8.94 -1.17
CA HIS A 63 -29.43 -8.27 -1.19
C HIS A 63 -29.34 -6.75 -1.37
N SER A 64 -28.19 -6.11 -1.14
CA SER A 64 -27.99 -4.67 -1.30
C SER A 64 -27.31 -4.34 -2.63
N ASP A 65 -27.81 -3.33 -3.31
CA ASP A 65 -27.16 -2.76 -4.49
C ASP A 65 -26.20 -1.62 -4.13
N ASN A 66 -26.23 -1.13 -2.88
CA ASN A 66 -25.36 -0.05 -2.42
C ASN A 66 -24.05 -0.58 -1.81
N VAL A 67 -23.06 -0.83 -2.66
CA VAL A 67 -21.72 -1.28 -2.24
C VAL A 67 -20.66 -0.18 -2.21
N ASN A 68 -21.01 1.03 -2.63
CA ASN A 68 -20.10 2.19 -2.70
C ASN A 68 -20.09 3.04 -1.42
N VAL A 69 -20.64 2.49 -0.33
CA VAL A 69 -20.72 3.15 0.96
C VAL A 69 -19.34 3.42 1.55
N VAL A 70 -19.20 4.57 2.21
CA VAL A 70 -17.96 4.97 2.86
C VAL A 70 -18.29 5.37 4.29
N ASP A 71 -17.78 4.60 5.24
CA ASP A 71 -17.91 4.87 6.66
C ASP A 71 -16.50 5.04 7.24
N ASP A 72 -16.26 6.13 7.96
CA ASP A 72 -14.95 6.45 8.58
C ASP A 72 -13.78 6.43 7.57
N GLY A 73 -14.05 6.85 6.33
CA GLY A 73 -13.05 6.88 5.25
C GLY A 73 -12.72 5.51 4.64
N PHE A 74 -13.48 4.46 4.97
CA PHE A 74 -13.33 3.13 4.37
C PHE A 74 -14.58 2.72 3.59
N ASN A 75 -14.36 2.22 2.38
CA ASN A 75 -15.33 1.43 1.65
C ASN A 75 -15.23 -0.05 2.08
N PRO A 76 -16.17 -0.91 1.69
CA PRO A 76 -16.17 -2.31 2.12
C PRO A 76 -14.86 -3.05 1.82
N ILE A 77 -14.33 -2.93 0.60
CA ILE A 77 -13.10 -3.66 0.20
C ILE A 77 -11.87 -3.13 0.93
N ASN A 78 -11.63 -1.82 0.97
CA ASN A 78 -10.44 -1.30 1.62
C ASN A 78 -10.49 -1.48 3.15
N ARG A 79 -11.67 -1.59 3.78
CA ARG A 79 -11.80 -1.97 5.19
C ARG A 79 -11.30 -3.39 5.44
N ILE A 80 -11.75 -4.36 4.62
CA ILE A 80 -11.28 -5.76 4.70
C ILE A 80 -9.76 -5.82 4.57
N LEU A 81 -9.23 -5.15 3.55
CA LEU A 81 -7.81 -5.19 3.24
C LEU A 81 -6.95 -4.41 4.25
N HIS A 82 -7.45 -3.31 4.80
CA HIS A 82 -6.79 -2.58 5.89
C HIS A 82 -6.59 -3.47 7.11
N LYS A 83 -7.64 -4.19 7.52
CA LYS A 83 -7.57 -5.14 8.64
C LYS A 83 -6.57 -6.26 8.37
N ALA A 84 -6.56 -6.81 7.16
CA ALA A 84 -5.56 -7.81 6.74
C ALA A 84 -4.14 -7.25 6.75
N SER A 85 -3.93 -6.00 6.32
CA SER A 85 -2.59 -5.39 6.29
C SER A 85 -1.94 -5.22 7.67
N LYS A 86 -2.75 -5.10 8.74
CA LYS A 86 -2.26 -4.95 10.13
C LYS A 86 -1.61 -6.22 10.68
N THR A 87 -1.90 -7.38 10.12
CA THR A 87 -1.31 -8.66 10.57
C THR A 87 0.01 -8.98 9.87
N VAL A 88 0.39 -8.20 8.86
CA VAL A 88 1.62 -8.39 8.08
C VAL A 88 2.83 -7.91 8.87
N SER A 89 3.80 -8.81 9.06
CA SER A 89 5.13 -8.47 9.55
C SER A 89 6.11 -8.37 8.39
N LEU A 90 6.65 -7.17 8.15
CA LEU A 90 7.61 -6.93 7.07
C LEU A 90 8.98 -7.59 7.31
N ASN A 91 9.25 -8.05 8.53
CA ASN A 91 10.48 -8.77 8.89
C ASN A 91 10.47 -10.21 8.36
N LYS A 92 9.33 -10.71 7.89
CA LYS A 92 9.19 -12.02 7.26
C LYS A 92 9.20 -11.88 5.73
N PRO A 93 9.78 -12.86 4.99
CA PRO A 93 9.71 -12.91 3.53
C PRO A 93 8.27 -12.82 3.02
N ALA A 94 8.06 -12.17 1.88
CA ALA A 94 6.73 -11.88 1.34
C ALA A 94 5.89 -13.15 1.13
N GLU A 95 6.53 -14.22 0.68
CA GLU A 95 5.93 -15.52 0.33
C GLU A 95 5.40 -16.27 1.58
N THR A 96 5.94 -15.95 2.76
CA THR A 96 5.59 -16.60 4.03
C THR A 96 4.49 -15.88 4.81
N ARG A 97 4.00 -14.75 4.28
CA ARG A 97 2.99 -13.92 4.94
C ARG A 97 1.60 -14.54 4.84
N PRO A 98 0.71 -14.27 5.82
CA PRO A 98 -0.62 -14.85 5.83
C PRO A 98 -1.41 -14.43 4.60
N LYS A 99 -2.01 -15.42 3.92
CA LYS A 99 -2.94 -15.20 2.81
C LYS A 99 -4.28 -14.68 3.33
N LEU A 100 -5.03 -14.02 2.46
CA LEU A 100 -6.38 -13.57 2.78
C LEU A 100 -7.31 -14.79 2.91
N GLY A 101 -8.07 -14.86 4.01
CA GLY A 101 -9.01 -15.96 4.27
C GLY A 101 -10.10 -16.08 3.20
N GLU A 102 -10.58 -17.30 2.97
CA GLU A 102 -11.57 -17.61 1.93
C GLU A 102 -12.87 -16.82 2.12
N GLU A 103 -13.29 -16.61 3.37
CA GLU A 103 -14.47 -15.84 3.74
C GLU A 103 -14.38 -14.37 3.30
N LYS A 104 -13.18 -13.77 3.44
CA LYS A 104 -12.91 -12.40 3.03
C LYS A 104 -12.88 -12.29 1.50
N LEU A 105 -12.24 -13.25 0.82
CA LEU A 105 -12.19 -13.31 -0.64
C LEU A 105 -13.59 -13.45 -1.23
N LYS A 106 -14.41 -14.37 -0.72
CA LYS A 106 -15.82 -14.54 -1.16
C LYS A 106 -16.59 -13.23 -1.09
N LEU A 107 -16.46 -12.49 0.02
CA LEU A 107 -17.11 -11.20 0.17
C LEU A 107 -16.57 -10.14 -0.81
N ILE A 108 -15.25 -10.03 -0.97
CA ILE A 108 -14.64 -9.09 -1.94
C ILE A 108 -15.16 -9.36 -3.36
N TRP A 109 -15.18 -10.61 -3.79
CA TRP A 109 -15.68 -10.97 -5.12
C TRP A 109 -17.17 -10.67 -5.30
N ALA A 110 -18.00 -10.87 -4.26
CA ALA A 110 -19.40 -10.49 -4.29
C ALA A 110 -19.57 -8.97 -4.43
N ILE A 111 -18.80 -8.18 -3.67
CA ILE A 111 -18.81 -6.72 -3.72
C ILE A 111 -18.36 -6.21 -5.10
N LEU A 112 -17.33 -6.81 -5.70
CA LEU A 112 -16.87 -6.46 -7.04
C LEU A 112 -17.95 -6.70 -8.10
N LYS A 113 -18.69 -7.82 -8.02
CA LYS A 113 -19.82 -8.10 -8.93
C LYS A 113 -20.93 -7.05 -8.84
N LYS A 114 -21.11 -6.41 -7.70
CA LYS A 114 -22.08 -5.32 -7.48
C LYS A 114 -21.61 -3.94 -7.96
N GLY A 115 -20.40 -3.82 -8.52
CA GLY A 115 -19.96 -2.58 -9.17
C GLY A 115 -19.40 -1.54 -8.20
N ILE A 116 -18.62 -1.96 -7.20
CA ILE A 116 -17.86 -1.02 -6.37
C ILE A 116 -16.88 -0.20 -7.22
N ASN A 117 -16.73 1.08 -6.87
CA ASN A 117 -15.77 2.00 -7.45
C ASN A 117 -14.35 1.62 -7.03
N VAL A 118 -13.62 0.98 -7.94
CA VAL A 118 -12.21 0.60 -7.74
C VAL A 118 -11.27 1.81 -7.61
N ASN A 119 -11.74 3.00 -8.00
CA ASN A 119 -11.00 4.26 -7.95
C ASN A 119 -11.26 5.10 -6.70
N TYR A 120 -11.96 4.57 -5.70
CA TYR A 120 -12.11 5.26 -4.42
C TYR A 120 -10.74 5.48 -3.74
N THR A 121 -10.42 6.74 -3.47
CA THR A 121 -9.25 7.16 -2.70
C THR A 121 -9.69 7.95 -1.46
N PRO A 122 -9.26 7.59 -0.25
CA PRO A 122 -9.57 8.37 0.94
C PRO A 122 -8.86 9.73 0.92
N SER A 123 -9.47 10.74 1.54
CA SER A 123 -8.95 12.10 1.62
C SER A 123 -7.57 12.19 2.28
N ASN A 124 -7.37 11.42 3.37
CA ASN A 124 -6.10 11.26 4.03
C ASN A 124 -5.58 9.85 3.76
N TYR A 125 -4.77 9.68 2.72
CA TYR A 125 -4.18 8.38 2.42
C TYR A 125 -2.82 8.17 3.08
N GLY A 126 -2.57 6.97 3.57
CA GLY A 126 -1.23 6.55 3.99
C GLY A 126 -0.76 5.31 3.25
N ILE A 127 0.52 4.95 3.39
CA ILE A 127 1.11 3.73 2.82
C ILE A 127 1.13 2.64 3.91
N PRO A 128 0.55 1.45 3.68
CA PRO A 128 0.53 0.35 4.66
C PRO A 128 1.94 -0.09 5.12
N PRO A 129 2.08 -0.81 6.26
CA PRO A 129 1.04 -1.23 7.20
C PRO A 129 0.76 -0.22 8.32
N HIS A 130 1.63 0.77 8.53
CA HIS A 130 1.58 1.69 9.69
C HIS A 130 0.95 3.05 9.38
N SER A 131 0.06 3.13 8.40
CA SER A 131 -0.69 4.35 8.19
C SER A 131 -1.73 4.51 9.30
N ALA A 132 -1.71 5.64 10.00
CA ALA A 132 -2.79 6.04 10.91
C ALA A 132 -4.10 6.33 10.17
N THR A 133 -4.04 6.41 8.84
CA THR A 133 -5.17 6.72 7.95
C THR A 133 -5.36 5.61 6.91
N SER A 134 -6.54 5.57 6.28
CA SER A 134 -6.89 4.55 5.29
C SER A 134 -6.06 4.67 4.00
N SER A 135 -6.10 3.65 3.14
CA SER A 135 -5.51 3.66 1.80
C SER A 135 -6.55 3.23 0.77
N SER A 136 -6.28 3.43 -0.53
CA SER A 136 -7.14 2.85 -1.57
C SER A 136 -7.13 1.32 -1.51
N SER A 137 -8.21 0.69 -1.96
CA SER A 137 -8.28 -0.79 -2.06
C SER A 137 -7.11 -1.33 -2.88
N PHE A 138 -6.77 -0.65 -3.99
CA PHE A 138 -5.68 -1.06 -4.86
C PHE A 138 -4.30 -0.94 -4.21
N THR A 139 -4.07 0.09 -3.39
CA THR A 139 -2.82 0.20 -2.59
C THR A 139 -2.66 -0.99 -1.64
N TYR A 140 -3.73 -1.42 -0.96
CA TYR A 140 -3.65 -2.60 -0.09
C TYR A 140 -3.47 -3.90 -0.88
N ILE A 141 -4.13 -4.06 -2.02
CA ILE A 141 -3.95 -5.21 -2.92
C ILE A 141 -2.47 -5.35 -3.30
N CYS A 142 -1.84 -4.23 -3.69
CA CYS A 142 -0.44 -4.21 -4.07
C CYS A 142 0.50 -4.50 -2.90
N PHE A 143 0.22 -3.98 -1.71
CA PHE A 143 0.96 -4.28 -0.49
C PHE A 143 0.87 -5.77 -0.10
N LEU A 144 -0.33 -6.35 -0.19
CA LEU A 144 -0.61 -7.73 0.23
C LEU A 144 -0.17 -8.76 -0.80
N GLY A 145 0.15 -8.36 -2.05
CA GLY A 145 0.54 -9.31 -3.08
C GLY A 145 -0.64 -10.12 -3.63
N LEU A 146 -1.84 -9.55 -3.67
CA LEU A 146 -3.05 -10.28 -4.08
C LEU A 146 -3.20 -10.24 -5.60
N GLU A 147 -2.49 -11.12 -6.30
CA GLU A 147 -2.40 -11.14 -7.78
C GLU A 147 -3.76 -11.23 -8.48
N ASP A 148 -4.66 -12.13 -8.06
CA ASP A 148 -5.97 -12.26 -8.69
C ASP A 148 -6.80 -10.97 -8.58
N LEU A 149 -6.75 -10.33 -7.41
CA LEU A 149 -7.44 -9.05 -7.20
C LEU A 149 -6.75 -7.91 -7.93
N PHE A 150 -5.42 -7.96 -8.07
CA PHE A 150 -4.67 -7.00 -8.86
C PHE A 150 -5.16 -7.00 -10.30
N HIS A 151 -5.17 -8.16 -10.96
CA HIS A 151 -5.59 -8.27 -12.36
C HIS A 151 -7.08 -7.91 -12.54
N GLU A 152 -7.94 -8.27 -11.60
CA GLU A 152 -9.35 -7.86 -11.66
C GLU A 152 -9.52 -6.33 -11.52
N PHE A 153 -8.77 -5.67 -10.64
CA PHE A 153 -8.83 -4.21 -10.49
C PHE A 153 -8.30 -3.49 -11.73
N VAL A 154 -7.20 -3.99 -12.33
CA VAL A 154 -6.68 -3.50 -13.61
C VAL A 154 -7.72 -3.62 -14.71
N LYS A 155 -8.35 -4.80 -14.86
CA LYS A 155 -9.43 -5.04 -15.83
C LYS A 155 -10.62 -4.08 -15.67
N ARG A 156 -10.87 -3.61 -14.44
CA ARG A 156 -11.92 -2.64 -14.12
C ARG A 156 -11.50 -1.17 -14.27
N GLY A 157 -10.31 -0.90 -14.81
CA GLY A 157 -9.83 0.45 -15.07
C GLY A 157 -9.42 1.21 -13.80
N VAL A 158 -8.82 0.52 -12.82
CA VAL A 158 -8.20 1.21 -11.69
C VAL A 158 -7.06 2.11 -12.16
N ASN A 159 -6.97 3.32 -11.62
CA ASN A 159 -5.83 4.20 -11.82
C ASN A 159 -4.61 3.66 -11.06
N LEU A 160 -3.61 3.16 -11.78
CA LEU A 160 -2.38 2.60 -11.23
C LEU A 160 -1.54 3.63 -10.46
N ASN A 161 -1.74 4.92 -10.77
CA ASN A 161 -1.01 6.06 -10.22
C ASN A 161 -1.77 6.78 -9.10
N GLN A 162 -2.79 6.14 -8.51
CA GLN A 162 -3.51 6.67 -7.34
C GLN A 162 -2.54 7.22 -6.28
N CYS A 163 -2.93 8.33 -5.65
CA CYS A 163 -2.24 8.82 -4.46
C CYS A 163 -0.72 9.08 -4.71
N LYS A 164 -0.37 9.62 -5.89
CA LYS A 164 1.01 9.88 -6.33
C LYS A 164 1.88 8.62 -6.47
N GLY A 165 1.28 7.52 -6.94
CA GLY A 165 1.97 6.24 -7.12
C GLY A 165 2.08 5.40 -5.85
N ALA A 166 1.18 5.59 -4.89
CA ALA A 166 1.15 4.81 -3.65
C ALA A 166 1.06 3.28 -3.87
N PRO A 167 0.35 2.74 -4.89
CA PRO A 167 0.32 1.30 -5.16
C PRO A 167 1.71 0.70 -5.40
N LEU A 168 2.53 1.34 -6.25
CA LEU A 168 3.89 0.91 -6.55
C LEU A 168 4.80 0.99 -5.32
N VAL A 169 4.72 2.11 -4.58
CA VAL A 169 5.48 2.29 -3.34
C VAL A 169 5.12 1.22 -2.30
N ALA A 170 3.83 0.87 -2.18
CA ALA A 170 3.37 -0.16 -1.25
C ALA A 170 3.86 -1.56 -1.61
N ALA A 171 3.86 -1.92 -2.91
CA ALA A 171 4.42 -3.18 -3.40
C ALA A 171 5.93 -3.29 -3.11
N ILE A 172 6.70 -2.23 -3.38
CA ILE A 172 8.15 -2.16 -3.09
C ILE A 172 8.42 -2.35 -1.61
N LYS A 173 7.71 -1.60 -0.76
CA LYS A 173 7.87 -1.68 0.70
C LYS A 173 7.56 -3.07 1.24
N ALA A 174 6.61 -3.76 0.62
CA ALA A 174 6.26 -5.13 0.96
C ALA A 174 7.17 -6.19 0.31
N GLY A 175 8.04 -5.83 -0.64
CA GLY A 175 8.87 -6.79 -1.38
C GLY A 175 8.08 -7.65 -2.36
N GLN A 176 6.93 -7.16 -2.86
CA GLN A 176 6.06 -7.91 -3.76
C GLN A 176 6.56 -7.81 -5.22
N MET A 177 7.70 -8.46 -5.52
CA MET A 177 8.38 -8.31 -6.82
C MET A 177 7.47 -8.56 -8.02
N LYS A 178 6.61 -9.58 -7.96
CA LYS A 178 5.67 -9.88 -9.04
C LYS A 178 4.67 -8.75 -9.28
N ILE A 179 4.14 -8.15 -8.21
CA ILE A 179 3.25 -6.98 -8.33
C ILE A 179 3.99 -5.75 -8.83
N ILE A 180 5.24 -5.53 -8.42
CA ILE A 180 6.06 -4.41 -8.91
C ILE A 180 6.22 -4.51 -10.43
N GLN A 181 6.60 -5.69 -10.92
CA GLN A 181 6.73 -5.95 -12.35
C GLN A 181 5.39 -5.74 -13.08
N ASN A 182 4.31 -6.36 -12.62
CA ASN A 182 3.00 -6.22 -13.24
C ASN A 182 2.53 -4.75 -13.27
N LEU A 183 2.72 -3.97 -12.20
CA LEU A 183 2.37 -2.55 -12.17
C LEU A 183 3.07 -1.76 -13.28
N LEU A 184 4.37 -1.98 -13.44
CA LEU A 184 5.18 -1.27 -14.43
C LEU A 184 4.84 -1.68 -15.86
N GLU A 185 4.61 -2.98 -16.10
CA GLU A 185 4.16 -3.51 -17.39
C GLU A 185 2.77 -2.96 -17.79
N GLU A 186 1.87 -2.75 -16.83
CA GLU A 186 0.55 -2.14 -17.04
C GLU A 186 0.61 -0.60 -17.15
N GLY A 187 1.79 0.02 -17.07
CA GLY A 187 1.99 1.45 -17.29
C GLY A 187 1.91 2.33 -16.04
N ALA A 188 2.14 1.77 -14.84
CA ALA A 188 2.38 2.59 -13.66
C ALA A 188 3.66 3.42 -13.80
N ASN A 189 3.64 4.66 -13.31
CA ASN A 189 4.78 5.56 -13.44
C ASN A 189 5.92 5.13 -12.49
N ALA A 190 7.08 4.82 -13.04
CA ALA A 190 8.32 4.59 -12.31
C ALA A 190 8.86 5.92 -11.74
N ASN A 191 8.20 6.45 -10.70
CA ASN A 191 8.50 7.76 -10.15
C ASN A 191 9.62 7.74 -9.10
N PHE A 192 10.17 8.93 -8.80
CA PHE A 192 11.21 9.07 -7.79
C PHE A 192 10.81 8.58 -6.39
N ILE A 193 9.53 8.68 -6.00
CA ILE A 193 9.06 8.19 -4.69
C ILE A 193 9.22 6.67 -4.60
N ALA A 194 8.86 5.95 -5.66
CA ALA A 194 9.05 4.50 -5.77
C ALA A 194 10.55 4.14 -5.75
N LEU A 195 11.37 4.80 -6.56
CA LEU A 195 12.82 4.55 -6.61
C LEU A 195 13.49 4.80 -5.25
N ARG A 196 13.14 5.91 -4.59
CA ARG A 196 13.61 6.23 -3.25
C ARG A 196 13.17 5.17 -2.22
N GLN A 197 11.93 4.67 -2.31
CA GLN A 197 11.47 3.60 -1.42
C GLN A 197 12.25 2.29 -1.66
N ALA A 198 12.58 1.95 -2.90
CA ALA A 198 13.37 0.76 -3.22
C ALA A 198 14.77 0.83 -2.59
N VAL A 199 15.41 2.01 -2.67
CA VAL A 199 16.69 2.28 -2.01
C VAL A 199 16.57 2.14 -0.48
N ILE A 200 15.53 2.73 0.15
CA ILE A 200 15.30 2.61 1.60
C ILE A 200 15.08 1.16 2.03
N SER A 201 14.42 0.37 1.19
CA SER A 201 14.14 -1.04 1.43
C SER A 201 15.32 -1.97 1.10
N GLU A 202 16.47 -1.42 0.68
CA GLU A 202 17.63 -2.19 0.17
C GLU A 202 17.25 -3.21 -0.92
N ASN A 203 16.21 -2.90 -1.71
CA ASN A 203 15.71 -3.79 -2.75
C ASN A 203 16.38 -3.47 -4.10
N PHE A 204 17.56 -4.07 -4.33
CA PHE A 204 18.35 -3.91 -5.55
C PHE A 204 17.60 -4.28 -6.82
N GLU A 205 16.81 -5.35 -6.77
CA GLU A 205 16.01 -5.81 -7.90
C GLU A 205 14.94 -4.78 -8.28
N ALA A 206 14.22 -4.24 -7.29
CA ALA A 206 13.24 -3.18 -7.54
C ALA A 206 13.91 -1.90 -8.07
N VAL A 207 15.09 -1.52 -7.59
CA VAL A 207 15.86 -0.39 -8.14
C VAL A 207 16.15 -0.62 -9.63
N ASN A 208 16.67 -1.81 -9.97
CA ASN A 208 17.02 -2.15 -11.35
C ASN A 208 15.81 -2.06 -12.29
N ILE A 209 14.69 -2.70 -11.90
CA ILE A 209 13.47 -2.70 -12.72
C ILE A 209 12.91 -1.27 -12.84
N LEU A 210 12.89 -0.48 -11.77
CA LEU A 210 12.40 0.90 -11.86
C LEU A 210 13.21 1.75 -12.85
N VAL A 211 14.54 1.61 -12.84
CA VAL A 211 15.43 2.31 -13.78
C VAL A 211 15.19 1.83 -15.22
N GLN A 212 15.02 0.52 -15.42
CA GLN A 212 14.66 -0.04 -16.74
C GLN A 212 13.34 0.52 -17.28
N PHE A 213 12.38 0.78 -16.39
CA PHE A 213 11.10 1.43 -16.72
C PHE A 213 11.15 2.97 -16.68
N GLY A 214 12.35 3.55 -16.73
CA GLY A 214 12.55 4.99 -16.95
C GLY A 214 12.60 5.86 -15.69
N ALA A 215 12.68 5.28 -14.50
CA ALA A 215 12.93 6.07 -13.29
C ALA A 215 14.29 6.78 -13.38
N ASN A 216 14.30 8.10 -13.14
CA ASN A 216 15.52 8.88 -13.23
C ASN A 216 16.41 8.65 -11.99
N ILE A 217 17.52 7.95 -12.18
CA ILE A 217 18.53 7.66 -11.15
C ILE A 217 19.15 8.93 -10.53
N ASN A 218 19.10 10.06 -11.25
CA ASN A 218 19.67 11.35 -10.85
C ASN A 218 18.62 12.31 -10.25
N GLU A 219 17.39 11.85 -10.03
CA GLU A 219 16.34 12.70 -9.46
C GLU A 219 16.49 12.83 -7.94
N GLY A 220 16.19 14.04 -7.44
CA GLY A 220 16.04 14.30 -6.02
C GLY A 220 17.30 14.00 -5.20
N ASN A 221 17.15 13.11 -4.22
CA ASN A 221 18.14 12.88 -3.17
C ASN A 221 18.58 11.42 -3.04
N LEU A 222 18.65 10.71 -4.17
CA LEU A 222 18.81 9.25 -4.16
C LEU A 222 20.11 8.78 -3.53
N LEU A 223 21.26 9.37 -3.91
CA LEU A 223 22.56 9.06 -3.30
C LEU A 223 22.57 9.36 -1.80
N MET A 224 22.03 10.51 -1.38
CA MET A 224 21.89 10.84 0.04
C MET A 224 20.96 9.87 0.78
N THR A 225 19.93 9.36 0.11
CA THR A 225 19.03 8.34 0.68
C THR A 225 19.78 7.04 0.92
N ALA A 226 20.64 6.62 0.00
CA ALA A 226 21.50 5.44 0.18
C ALA A 226 22.56 5.65 1.27
N ILE A 227 23.19 6.83 1.35
CA ILE A 227 24.25 7.12 2.33
C ILE A 227 23.71 7.28 3.74
N CYS A 228 22.55 7.92 3.90
CA CYS A 228 21.98 8.29 5.20
C CYS A 228 20.79 7.42 5.60
N GLN A 229 20.73 6.16 5.14
CA GLN A 229 19.66 5.26 5.53
C GLN A 229 19.57 5.21 7.06
N ASN A 230 18.34 5.28 7.58
CA ASN A 230 18.07 5.15 9.02
C ASN A 230 18.73 6.20 9.93
N LYS A 231 18.76 7.48 9.53
CA LYS A 231 19.05 8.62 10.45
C LYS A 231 18.34 8.51 11.82
N LYS A 232 17.11 7.97 11.84
CA LYS A 232 16.31 7.78 13.07
C LYS A 232 16.89 6.76 14.07
N LEU A 233 17.76 5.86 13.63
CA LEU A 233 18.39 4.83 14.48
C LEU A 233 19.84 5.15 14.83
N GLY A 234 20.35 6.34 14.46
CA GLY A 234 21.75 6.72 14.67
C GLY A 234 22.76 5.85 13.89
N ASN A 235 22.29 4.99 13.00
CA ASN A 235 23.10 3.98 12.32
C ASN A 235 23.34 4.41 10.87
N TYR A 236 24.38 5.21 10.67
CA TYR A 236 24.81 5.67 9.34
C TYR A 236 25.44 4.56 8.48
N LEU A 237 25.56 3.33 8.99
CA LEU A 237 26.51 2.33 8.46
C LEU A 237 25.93 1.38 7.40
N LYS A 238 24.64 1.50 7.09
CA LYS A 238 23.95 0.67 6.09
C LYS A 238 23.68 1.52 4.86
N GLY A 239 24.25 1.14 3.72
CA GLY A 239 24.13 1.95 2.51
C GLY A 239 25.22 1.78 1.48
N ILE A 240 26.43 1.32 1.85
CA ILE A 240 27.58 1.23 0.93
C ILE A 240 27.27 0.41 -0.32
N GLN A 241 26.67 -0.78 -0.16
CA GLN A 241 26.38 -1.64 -1.31
C GLN A 241 25.33 -1.01 -2.23
N MET A 242 24.29 -0.39 -1.66
CA MET A 242 23.29 0.33 -2.43
C MET A 242 23.89 1.57 -3.12
N LEU A 243 24.79 2.30 -2.46
CA LEU A 243 25.52 3.43 -3.04
C LEU A 243 26.34 3.00 -4.26
N LYS A 244 27.17 1.95 -4.12
CA LYS A 244 27.95 1.39 -5.23
C LYS A 244 27.04 1.01 -6.39
N PHE A 245 25.98 0.27 -6.09
CA PHE A 245 25.02 -0.16 -7.11
C PHE A 245 24.36 1.02 -7.84
N LEU A 246 23.96 2.08 -7.14
CA LEU A 246 23.40 3.28 -7.79
C LEU A 246 24.42 3.98 -8.70
N LEU A 247 25.69 4.06 -8.30
CA LEU A 247 26.76 4.65 -9.10
C LEU A 247 27.07 3.81 -10.34
N GLU A 248 27.09 2.47 -10.20
CA GLU A 248 27.20 1.52 -11.31
C GLU A 248 26.04 1.66 -12.31
N LEU A 249 24.84 2.00 -11.82
CA LEU A 249 23.67 2.32 -12.65
C LEU A 249 23.69 3.74 -13.25
N GLY A 250 24.78 4.49 -13.07
CA GLY A 250 24.96 5.83 -13.67
C GLY A 250 24.42 6.98 -12.83
N ALA A 251 24.25 6.81 -11.52
CA ALA A 251 24.03 7.93 -10.63
C ALA A 251 25.22 8.90 -10.66
N ASN A 252 24.93 10.19 -10.71
CA ASN A 252 25.93 11.24 -10.80
C ASN A 252 26.69 11.35 -9.46
N PRO A 253 28.00 11.02 -9.42
CA PRO A 253 28.81 11.11 -8.19
C PRO A 253 28.92 12.56 -7.67
N ASN A 254 28.68 13.54 -8.54
CA ASN A 254 28.70 14.98 -8.24
C ASN A 254 27.29 15.55 -8.01
N ALA A 255 26.29 14.70 -7.74
CA ALA A 255 24.93 15.17 -7.42
C ALA A 255 24.95 16.17 -6.26
N ILE A 256 24.11 17.20 -6.35
CA ILE A 256 23.95 18.20 -5.30
C ILE A 256 23.03 17.62 -4.22
N ALA A 257 23.46 17.70 -2.96
CA ALA A 257 22.65 17.26 -1.85
C ALA A 257 21.49 18.26 -1.60
N PRO A 258 20.23 17.81 -1.46
CA PRO A 258 19.10 18.73 -1.39
C PRO A 258 19.15 19.62 -0.16
N GLY A 259 18.73 20.87 -0.35
CA GLY A 259 18.79 21.90 0.70
C GLY A 259 20.20 22.42 0.97
N THR A 260 21.20 21.90 0.25
CA THR A 260 22.57 22.39 0.25
C THR A 260 22.94 22.77 -1.18
N ASN A 261 23.80 23.76 -1.38
CA ASN A 261 24.44 23.98 -2.69
C ASN A 261 25.73 23.17 -2.81
N ASP A 262 25.90 22.15 -1.95
CA ASP A 262 27.10 21.34 -1.84
C ASP A 262 26.90 20.00 -2.58
N PRO A 263 27.91 19.52 -3.33
CA PRO A 263 27.95 18.15 -3.79
C PRO A 263 27.86 17.16 -2.62
N VAL A 264 27.29 15.98 -2.87
CA VAL A 264 27.15 14.90 -1.87
C VAL A 264 28.44 14.64 -1.10
N ILE A 265 29.59 14.60 -1.77
CA ILE A 265 30.90 14.37 -1.13
C ILE A 265 31.25 15.44 -0.07
N LYS A 266 30.91 16.72 -0.29
CA LYS A 266 31.13 17.79 0.70
C LYS A 266 30.22 17.64 1.92
N VAL A 267 29.00 17.14 1.71
CA VAL A 267 28.09 16.81 2.83
C VAL A 267 28.63 15.63 3.64
N VAL A 268 29.13 14.58 2.98
CA VAL A 268 29.75 13.42 3.65
C VAL A 268 30.96 13.85 4.48
N LEU A 269 31.80 14.75 3.96
CA LEU A 269 32.93 15.33 4.71
C LEU A 269 32.52 16.05 6.00
N LYS A 270 31.29 16.57 6.07
CA LYS A 270 30.73 17.25 7.26
C LYS A 270 29.95 16.30 8.19
N MET A 271 29.75 15.03 7.81
CA MET A 271 29.02 14.07 8.66
C MET A 271 29.79 13.77 9.96
N PRO A 272 29.07 13.45 11.07
CA PRO A 272 29.67 13.06 12.34
C PRO A 272 30.68 11.92 12.18
N SER A 273 31.77 12.00 12.92
CA SER A 273 32.87 11.03 12.87
C SER A 273 33.48 10.82 14.26
N ASP A 274 32.61 10.74 15.26
CA ASP A 274 32.96 10.65 16.67
C ASP A 274 33.42 9.23 17.02
N THR A 275 32.84 8.22 16.36
CA THR A 275 33.19 6.80 16.54
C THR A 275 34.11 6.27 15.43
N ILE A 276 34.78 5.14 15.69
CA ILE A 276 35.66 4.47 14.71
C ILE A 276 34.83 4.01 13.50
N GLU A 277 33.63 3.49 13.74
CA GLU A 277 32.72 3.00 12.70
C GLU A 277 32.23 4.15 11.80
N GLN A 278 31.92 5.31 12.38
CA GLN A 278 31.53 6.50 11.61
C GLN A 278 32.69 7.00 10.74
N ARG A 279 33.92 7.00 11.26
CA ARG A 279 35.13 7.36 10.49
C ARG A 279 35.35 6.39 9.33
N ALA A 280 35.29 5.08 9.61
CA ALA A 280 35.47 4.05 8.59
C ALA A 280 34.43 4.18 7.48
N TYR A 281 33.14 4.26 7.83
CA TYR A 281 32.06 4.41 6.85
C TYR A 281 32.20 5.69 6.02
N LYS A 282 32.56 6.81 6.65
CA LYS A 282 32.79 8.08 5.95
C LYS A 282 33.92 7.96 4.94
N VAL A 283 35.04 7.33 5.30
CA VAL A 283 36.16 7.08 4.40
C VAL A 283 35.73 6.17 3.24
N ASP A 284 35.00 5.09 3.52
CA ASP A 284 34.51 4.19 2.48
C ASP A 284 33.59 4.90 1.49
N VAL A 285 32.62 5.68 1.97
CA VAL A 285 31.71 6.46 1.09
C VAL A 285 32.48 7.48 0.25
N ILE A 286 33.47 8.18 0.82
CA ILE A 286 34.30 9.14 0.08
C ILE A 286 35.10 8.44 -1.00
N ASN A 287 35.78 7.33 -0.67
CA ASN A 287 36.56 6.57 -1.63
C ASN A 287 35.68 6.08 -2.79
N ILE A 288 34.51 5.52 -2.48
CA ILE A 288 33.54 5.06 -3.49
C ILE A 288 33.11 6.21 -4.41
N LEU A 289 32.79 7.38 -3.85
CA LEU A 289 32.40 8.53 -4.66
C LEU A 289 33.55 8.99 -5.57
N ILE A 290 34.78 9.06 -5.07
CA ILE A 290 35.97 9.45 -5.85
C ILE A 290 36.26 8.42 -6.95
N GLU A 291 36.19 7.13 -6.64
CA GLU A 291 36.37 6.03 -7.61
C GLU A 291 35.39 6.14 -8.79
N HIS A 292 34.18 6.65 -8.53
CA HIS A 292 33.16 6.88 -9.56
C HIS A 292 33.19 8.28 -10.18
N GLY A 293 34.16 9.13 -9.83
CA GLY A 293 34.38 10.44 -10.47
C GLY A 293 33.86 11.67 -9.71
N ALA A 294 33.65 11.58 -8.39
CA ALA A 294 33.33 12.75 -7.58
C ALA A 294 34.51 13.73 -7.48
N SER A 295 34.25 15.00 -7.72
CA SER A 295 35.20 16.11 -7.48
C SER A 295 35.08 16.60 -6.04
N ILE A 296 36.21 16.76 -5.37
CA ILE A 296 36.30 17.36 -4.03
C ILE A 296 36.28 18.91 -4.11
N HIS A 297 36.67 19.47 -5.27
CA HIS A 297 36.81 20.91 -5.50
C HIS A 297 35.47 21.57 -5.84
#